data_AF-A0A6B0VLR1-F1
#
_entry.id   AF-A0A6B0VLR1-F1
#
_cell.length_a   1.000
_cell.length_b   1.000
_cell.length_c   1.000
_cell.angle_alpha   90.00
_cell.angle_beta   90.00
_cell.angle_gamma   90.00
#
_symmetry.space_group_name_H-M   'P 1'
#
loop_
_entity.id
_entity.type
_entity.pdbx_description
1 polymer ?
#
loop_
_entity_poly.entity_id
_entity_poly.type
_entity_poly.pdbx_seq_one_letter_code
_entity_poly.pdbx_strand_id
1 'polypeptide(L)' 'MARVAYEAPDGTAEEAVDAENITDSGKVQGLRIKLEDQSYVHLPYTRVYWVRMSESEGKADYASA' A
#
# COMPACT_ATOMS: atom_id res chain seq x y z
N MET A 1 7.54 8.34 -3.64
CA MET A 1 7.09 8.29 -2.24
C MET A 1 5.59 8.24 -2.22
N ALA A 2 5.05 7.19 -1.64
CA ALA A 2 3.63 6.97 -1.42
C ALA A 2 3.34 6.98 0.08
N ARG A 3 2.12 7.39 0.43
CA ARG A 3 1.58 7.21 1.78
C ARG A 3 0.37 6.31 1.71
N VAL A 4 0.31 5.32 2.60
CA VAL A 4 -0.83 4.41 2.70
C VAL A 4 -1.42 4.54 4.08
N ALA A 5 -2.72 4.84 4.15
CA ALA A 5 -3.48 4.79 5.39
C ALA A 5 -4.40 3.58 5.42
N TYR A 6 -4.37 2.84 6.53
CA TYR A 6 -5.13 1.60 6.68
C TYR A 6 -5.57 1.36 8.13
N GLU A 7 -6.54 0.47 8.29
CA GLU A 7 -7.05 0.02 9.58
C GLU A 7 -6.06 -0.94 10.26
N ALA A 8 -5.64 -0.58 11.46
CA ALA A 8 -4.79 -1.33 12.37
C ALA A 8 -5.56 -1.64 13.68
N PRO A 9 -5.07 -2.58 14.51
CA PRO A 9 -5.73 -2.93 15.77
C PRO A 9 -5.98 -1.74 16.70
N ASP A 10 -5.10 -0.73 16.65
CA ASP A 10 -5.12 0.44 17.52
C ASP A 10 -5.82 1.66 16.87
N GLY A 11 -6.42 1.48 15.69
CA GLY A 11 -7.09 2.54 14.93
C GLY A 11 -6.52 2.68 13.52
N THR A 12 -6.28 3.92 13.07
CA THR A 12 -5.72 4.16 11.73
C THR A 12 -4.20 4.24 11.79
N ALA A 13 -3.52 3.45 10.95
CA ALA A 13 -2.08 3.56 10.70
C ALA A 13 -1.81 4.30 9.39
N GLU A 14 -0.68 5.01 9.32
CA GLU A 14 -0.19 5.67 8.10
C GLU A 14 1.29 5.33 7.92
N GLU A 15 1.65 4.83 6.73
CA GLU A 15 3.02 4.43 6.39
C GLU A 15 3.50 5.17 5.16
N ALA A 16 4.73 5.67 5.21
CA ALA A 16 5.42 6.21 4.05
C ALA A 16 6.28 5.09 3.42
N VAL A 17 6.00 4.76 2.17
CA VAL A 17 6.70 3.70 1.43
C VAL A 17 7.01 4.16 0.01
N ASP A 18 8.05 3.59 -0.59
CA ASP A 18 8.30 3.80 -2.02
C ASP A 18 7.12 3.26 -2.84
N ALA A 19 6.76 3.97 -3.90
CA ALA A 19 5.62 3.59 -4.74
C ALA A 19 5.83 2.22 -5.39
N GLU A 20 7.07 1.88 -5.73
CA GLU A 20 7.46 0.56 -6.27
C GLU A 20 7.31 -0.59 -5.28
N ASN A 21 7.24 -0.29 -3.97
CA ASN A 21 7.04 -1.27 -2.91
C ASN A 21 5.56 -1.57 -2.64
N ILE A 22 4.64 -0.87 -3.33
CA ILE A 22 3.21 -1.15 -3.30
C ILE A 22 2.85 -1.97 -4.54
N THR A 23 2.35 -3.18 -4.32
CA THR A 23 1.95 -4.10 -5.39
C THR A 23 0.61 -4.76 -5.06
N ASP A 24 -0.04 -5.38 -6.03
CA ASP A 24 -1.16 -6.28 -5.72
C ASP A 24 -0.69 -7.47 -4.89
N SER A 25 -1.51 -7.87 -3.91
CA SER A 25 -1.11 -8.86 -2.93
C SER A 25 -0.90 -10.26 -3.49
N GLY A 26 -1.70 -10.67 -4.48
CA GLY A 26 -1.79 -12.06 -4.96
C GLY A 26 -2.20 -13.10 -3.90
N LYS A 27 -2.44 -12.71 -2.64
CA LYS A 27 -2.85 -13.57 -1.52
C LYS A 27 -4.18 -13.15 -0.92
N VAL A 28 -4.43 -11.84 -0.85
CA VAL A 28 -5.70 -11.23 -0.50
C VAL A 28 -6.16 -10.32 -1.64
N GLN A 29 -7.46 -10.01 -1.68
CA GLN A 29 -7.97 -8.91 -2.51
C GLN A 29 -7.54 -7.59 -1.87
N GLY A 30 -6.35 -7.13 -2.21
CA GLY A 30 -5.72 -6.00 -1.56
C GLY A 30 -4.28 -5.77 -1.97
N LEU A 31 -3.63 -4.87 -1.23
CA LEU A 31 -2.26 -4.44 -1.48
C LEU A 31 -1.27 -5.33 -0.73
N ARG A 32 -0.07 -5.48 -1.29
CA ARG A 32 1.13 -5.90 -0.59
C ARG A 32 2.09 -4.73 -0.55
N ILE A 33 2.50 -4.38 0.67
CA ILE A 33 3.48 -3.34 0.94
C ILE A 33 4.75 -4.02 1.43
N LYS A 34 5.87 -3.72 0.78
CA LYS A 34 7.20 -4.08 1.26
C LYS A 34 7.73 -2.97 2.18
N LEU A 35 8.10 -3.32 3.41
CA LEU A 35 8.65 -2.39 4.40
C LEU A 35 10.20 -2.33 4.29
N GLU A 36 10.79 -1.32 4.93
CA GLU A 36 12.25 -1.08 4.91
C GLU A 36 13.05 -2.26 5.47
N ASP A 37 12.50 -2.96 6.46
CA ASP A 37 13.08 -4.16 7.08
C ASP A 37 12.95 -5.43 6.21
N GLN A 38 12.57 -5.29 4.94
CA GLN A 38 12.29 -6.36 3.98
C GLN A 38 11.09 -7.24 4.35
N SER A 39 10.31 -6.87 5.37
CA SER A 39 9.05 -7.55 5.67
C SER A 39 7.94 -7.13 4.70
N TYR A 40 6.85 -7.89 4.70
CA TYR A 40 5.70 -7.65 3.85
C TYR A 40 4.43 -7.58 4.69
N VAL A 41 3.62 -6.55 4.41
CA VAL A 41 2.26 -6.45 4.94
C VAL A 41 1.28 -6.67 3.80
N HIS A 42 0.32 -7.56 4.01
CA HIS A 42 -0.79 -7.79 3.10
C HIS A 42 -2.03 -7.11 3.66
N LEU A 43 -2.53 -6.08 2.96
CA LEU A 43 -3.65 -5.24 3.38
C LEU A 43 -4.86 -5.49 2.48
N PRO A 44 -5.94 -6.10 2.98
CA PRO A 44 -7.20 -6.19 2.23
C PRO A 44 -7.72 -4.80 1.86
N TYR A 45 -8.32 -4.64 0.67
CA TYR A 45 -8.86 -3.34 0.23
C TYR A 45 -9.91 -2.77 1.19
N THR A 46 -10.65 -3.61 1.89
CA THR A 46 -11.63 -3.20 2.90
C THR A 46 -11.02 -2.47 4.09
N ARG A 47 -9.71 -2.60 4.29
CA ARG A 47 -8.95 -1.94 5.36
C ARG A 47 -8.06 -0.81 4.86
N VAL A 48 -7.98 -0.58 3.55
CA VAL A 48 -7.20 0.52 2.97
C VAL A 48 -8.13 1.72 2.83
N TYR A 49 -7.83 2.80 3.54
CA TYR A 49 -8.61 4.03 3.43
C TYR A 49 -8.20 4.86 2.23
N TRP A 50 -6.89 5.06 2.04
CA TRP A 50 -6.37 5.79 0.90
C TRP A 50 -4.91 5.46 0.65
N VAL A 51 -4.51 5.61 -0.62
CA VAL A 51 -3.12 5.63 -1.06
C VAL A 51 -2.90 6.97 -1.74
N ARG A 52 -1.94 7.76 -1.24
CA ARG A 52 -1.57 9.05 -1.83
C ARG A 52 -0.18 8.95 -2.42
N MET A 53 -0.08 9.19 -3.73
CA MET A 53 1.18 9.24 -4.47
C MET A 53 1.47 10.68 -4.88
N SER A 54 2.73 11.11 -4.80
CA SER A 54 3.17 12.38 -5.38
C SER A 54 3.52 12.20 -6.85
N GLU A 55 3.02 13.10 -7.70
CA GLU A 55 3.19 13.09 -9.17
C GLU A 55 4.67 13.07 -9.64
N SER A 56 5.59 13.46 -8.75
CA SER A 56 7.04 13.44 -8.97
C SER A 56 7.63 12.04 -9.13
N GLU A 57 6.95 10.98 -8.66
CA GLU A 57 7.53 9.63 -8.59
C GLU A 57 6.51 8.53 -8.94
N GLY A 58 6.36 8.29 -10.25
CA GLY A 58 5.87 7.02 -10.79
C GLY A 58 4.37 6.92 -11.01
N LYS A 59 3.97 6.74 -12.27
CA LYS A 59 2.63 6.24 -12.63
C LYS A 59 2.46 4.86 -11.98
N ALA A 60 1.56 4.75 -11.00
CA ALA A 60 1.04 3.44 -10.61
C ALA A 60 -0.03 3.05 -11.62
N ASP A 61 0.32 2.10 -12.48
CA ASP A 61 -0.60 1.52 -13.46
C ASP A 61 -1.45 0.46 -12.75
N TYR A 62 -2.61 0.87 -12.24
CA TYR A 62 -3.61 -0.05 -11.70
C TYR A 62 -4.39 -0.68 -12.84
N ALA A 63 -3.76 -1.59 -13.58
CA ALA A 63 -4.46 -2.46 -14.51
C ALA A 63 -5.21 -3.54 -13.70
N SER A 64 -6.43 -3.21 -13.28
CA SER A 64 -7.39 -4.19 -12.77
C SER A 64 -7.81 -5.12 -13.92
N ALA A 65 -7.41 -6.39 -13.85
CA ALA A 65 -7.96 -7.49 -14.66
C ALA A 65 -9.00 -8.28 -13.84
#